data_AF-A0AAU5N919-F1
#
_entry.id   AF-A0AAU5N919-F1
#
_cell.length_a   1.000
_cell.length_b   1.000
_cell.length_c   1.000
_cell.angle_alpha   90.00
_cell.angle_beta   90.00
_cell.angle_gamma   90.00
#
_symmetry.space_group_name_H-M   'P 1'
#
loop_
_entity.id
_entity.type
_entity.pdbx_description
1 polymer ?
#
loop_
_entity_poly.entity_id
_entity_poly.type
_entity_poly.pdbx_seq_one_letter_code
_entity_poly.pdbx_strand_id
1 'polypeptide(L)'
;MARNTRPVTHYMATRPDGTVPPTSSCMTTDPVPTVNLADHIGQIVDHPTPGKPWYDETHFSYFRTYTRPGELLERVEWPARLWVVEPLGETGTWGGYSYWVLCHQLRVVEETEPWHAFGHRGKQAMSVLTQLPDLVRQWADQWAADPDGTHRTYKAWEARVHESRALTGWARYRARYSRREAALRTATTLAADAATRAATEAAVAPHALAAILLRARCLAAGQLMFDRIRNGKYERSIRELLLGTELDTFTLPRPDALADR
;
A
#
# COMPACT_ATOMS: atom_id res chain seq x y z
N MET A 1 -35.37 24.51 5.79
CA MET A 1 -34.36 25.02 4.84
C MET A 1 -33.38 23.89 4.54
N ALA A 2 -33.51 23.21 3.40
CA ALA A 2 -32.55 22.20 2.99
C ALA A 2 -31.27 22.92 2.53
N ARG A 3 -30.20 22.87 3.33
CA ARG A 3 -28.89 23.25 2.82
C ARG A 3 -28.58 22.26 1.70
N ASN A 4 -28.44 22.77 0.49
CA ASN A 4 -27.92 22.03 -0.65
C ASN A 4 -26.42 21.79 -0.41
N THR A 5 -26.11 20.92 0.55
CA THR A 5 -24.75 20.44 0.79
C THR A 5 -24.40 19.57 -0.39
N ARG A 6 -23.42 20.02 -1.20
CA ARG A 6 -22.82 19.20 -2.25
C ARG A 6 -22.55 17.79 -1.70
N PRO A 7 -22.81 16.73 -2.46
CA PRO A 7 -22.48 15.38 -2.03
C PRO A 7 -21.01 15.31 -1.65
N VAL A 8 -20.72 14.79 -0.45
CA VAL A 8 -19.37 14.64 0.04
C VAL A 8 -18.88 13.25 -0.37
N THR A 9 -17.97 13.22 -1.33
CA THR A 9 -17.42 11.97 -1.89
C THR A 9 -16.40 11.34 -0.95
N HIS A 10 -16.72 10.16 -0.43
CA HIS A 10 -15.82 9.32 0.37
C HIS A 10 -15.51 8.01 -0.35
N TYR A 11 -14.63 7.23 0.25
CA TYR A 11 -14.18 5.95 -0.26
C TYR A 11 -14.40 4.83 0.77
N MET A 12 -14.68 3.62 0.29
CA MET A 12 -14.70 2.39 1.09
C MET A 12 -13.93 1.28 0.39
N ALA A 13 -13.38 0.35 1.19
CA ALA A 13 -12.86 -0.91 0.70
C ALA A 13 -13.70 -2.05 1.26
N THR A 14 -13.90 -3.07 0.43
CA THR A 14 -14.55 -4.32 0.79
C THR A 14 -13.63 -5.48 0.44
N ARG A 15 -13.97 -6.66 0.96
CA ARG A 15 -13.36 -7.92 0.54
C ARG A 15 -13.51 -8.13 -0.98
N PRO A 16 -12.74 -9.07 -1.58
CA PRO A 16 -12.82 -9.39 -3.01
C PRO A 16 -14.21 -9.72 -3.53
N ASP A 17 -15.06 -10.30 -2.68
CA ASP A 17 -16.44 -10.66 -3.00
C ASP A 17 -17.41 -9.45 -2.98
N GLY A 18 -16.95 -8.27 -2.54
CA GLY A 18 -17.78 -7.06 -2.39
C GLY A 18 -18.34 -6.88 -0.98
N THR A 19 -18.09 -7.82 -0.07
CA THR A 19 -18.64 -7.79 1.29
C THR A 19 -17.91 -6.80 2.19
N VAL A 20 -18.67 -5.92 2.86
CA VAL A 20 -18.15 -4.97 3.86
C VAL A 20 -17.53 -5.73 5.04
N PRO A 21 -16.30 -5.39 5.47
CA PRO A 21 -15.70 -6.00 6.66
C PRO A 21 -16.44 -5.56 7.94
N PRO A 22 -16.46 -6.40 8.98
CA PRO A 22 -17.05 -6.06 10.26
C PRO A 22 -16.34 -4.86 10.92
N THR A 23 -17.10 -4.11 11.74
CA THR A 23 -16.67 -2.98 12.56
C THR A 23 -15.71 -3.38 13.69
N SER A 24 -15.74 -4.63 14.15
CA SER A 24 -14.74 -5.16 15.10
C SER A 24 -14.29 -6.57 14.71
N SER A 25 -13.05 -6.90 15.07
CA SER A 25 -12.47 -8.23 14.88
C SER A 25 -12.72 -9.16 16.08
N CYS A 26 -13.47 -8.72 17.10
CA CYS A 26 -13.85 -9.62 18.18
C CYS A 26 -14.66 -10.79 17.62
N MET A 27 -14.37 -12.01 18.11
CA MET A 27 -15.08 -13.21 17.70
C MET A 27 -16.50 -13.22 18.28
N THR A 28 -17.47 -13.59 17.46
CA THR A 28 -18.88 -13.79 17.84
C THR A 28 -19.31 -15.17 17.37
N THR A 29 -20.18 -15.80 18.17
CA THR A 29 -20.83 -17.07 17.82
C THR A 29 -22.02 -16.89 16.87
N ASP A 30 -22.56 -15.68 16.77
CA ASP A 30 -23.71 -15.36 15.93
C ASP A 30 -23.29 -14.92 14.52
N PRO A 31 -24.10 -15.21 13.49
CA PRO A 31 -23.86 -14.71 12.15
C PRO A 31 -23.81 -13.18 12.14
N VAL A 32 -22.69 -12.61 11.73
CA VAL A 32 -22.56 -11.15 11.59
C VAL A 32 -23.33 -10.74 10.33
N PRO A 33 -24.31 -9.82 10.43
CA PRO A 33 -24.96 -9.26 9.25
C PRO A 33 -23.91 -8.68 8.30
N THR A 34 -24.07 -8.91 7.01
CA THR A 34 -23.14 -8.40 6.00
C THR A 34 -23.88 -7.60 4.94
N VAL A 35 -23.15 -6.72 4.28
CA VAL A 35 -23.64 -5.93 3.14
C VAL A 35 -22.65 -6.14 2.01
N ASN A 36 -23.15 -6.47 0.81
CA ASN A 36 -22.34 -6.53 -0.39
C ASN A 36 -22.58 -5.26 -1.23
N LEU A 37 -21.58 -4.38 -1.33
CA LEU A 37 -21.75 -3.10 -2.03
C LEU A 37 -21.91 -3.27 -3.55
N ALA A 38 -21.49 -4.41 -4.10
CA ALA A 38 -21.63 -4.70 -5.52
C ALA A 38 -23.10 -4.82 -5.96
N ASP A 39 -23.98 -5.24 -5.05
CA ASP A 39 -25.41 -5.42 -5.31
C ASP A 39 -26.20 -4.10 -5.22
N HIS A 40 -25.52 -3.00 -4.83
CA HIS A 40 -26.16 -1.74 -4.47
C HIS A 40 -25.60 -0.51 -5.19
N ILE A 41 -24.88 -0.67 -6.31
CA ILE A 41 -24.40 0.46 -7.12
C ILE A 41 -25.57 1.36 -7.53
N GLY A 42 -25.45 2.67 -7.27
CA GLY A 42 -26.47 3.68 -7.51
C GLY A 42 -27.57 3.75 -6.43
N GLN A 43 -27.54 2.87 -5.42
CA GLN A 43 -28.58 2.76 -4.41
C GLN A 43 -28.14 3.35 -3.06
N ILE A 44 -29.12 3.67 -2.23
CA ILE A 44 -28.93 4.01 -0.82
C ILE A 44 -29.01 2.70 -0.02
N VAL A 45 -28.05 2.51 0.87
CA VAL A 45 -27.93 1.34 1.73
C VAL A 45 -27.99 1.79 3.18
N ASP A 46 -28.93 1.22 3.93
CA ASP A 46 -29.00 1.33 5.38
C ASP A 46 -28.14 0.25 6.03
N HIS A 47 -27.47 0.61 7.12
CA HIS A 47 -26.70 -0.33 7.91
C HIS A 47 -27.68 -1.32 8.58
N PRO A 48 -27.48 -2.65 8.46
CA PRO A 48 -28.47 -3.64 8.90
C PRO A 48 -28.63 -3.68 10.43
N THR A 49 -27.61 -3.28 11.16
CA THR A 49 -27.57 -3.25 12.63
C THR A 49 -26.92 -1.95 13.11
N PRO A 50 -27.60 -0.79 13.00
CA PRO A 50 -27.01 0.48 13.37
C PRO A 50 -26.76 0.50 14.89
N GLY A 51 -25.50 0.71 15.29
CA GLY A 51 -25.13 0.78 16.70
C GLY A 51 -25.45 2.13 17.34
N LYS A 52 -25.00 2.32 18.58
CA LYS A 52 -25.02 3.65 19.22
C LYS A 52 -24.04 4.60 18.49
N PRO A 53 -24.34 5.90 18.42
CA PRO A 53 -23.52 6.82 17.63
C PRO A 53 -22.02 6.82 17.99
N TRP A 54 -21.17 6.53 17.00
CA TRP A 54 -19.74 6.86 16.88
C TRP A 54 -18.73 6.27 17.87
N TYR A 55 -19.17 5.53 18.90
CA TYR A 55 -18.30 4.84 19.86
C TYR A 55 -18.68 3.37 20.10
N ASP A 56 -19.67 2.86 19.35
CA ASP A 56 -20.11 1.48 19.46
C ASP A 56 -19.20 0.54 18.64
N GLU A 57 -18.35 -0.20 19.33
CA GLU A 57 -17.45 -1.20 18.74
C GLU A 57 -18.05 -2.61 18.69
N THR A 58 -19.38 -2.74 18.75
CA THR A 58 -20.05 -4.01 18.41
C THR A 58 -19.68 -4.46 16.98
N HIS A 59 -19.83 -5.76 16.70
CA HIS A 59 -19.19 -6.43 15.56
C HIS A 59 -19.46 -5.78 14.19
N PHE A 60 -20.67 -5.28 13.95
CA PHE A 60 -21.02 -4.52 12.76
C PHE A 60 -22.05 -3.48 13.16
N SER A 61 -21.60 -2.24 13.34
CA SER A 61 -22.42 -1.16 13.93
C SER A 61 -22.49 0.10 13.06
N TYR A 62 -21.55 0.27 12.13
CA TYR A 62 -21.49 1.40 11.21
C TYR A 62 -20.66 1.06 9.98
N PHE A 63 -20.94 1.77 8.88
CA PHE A 63 -20.04 1.83 7.75
C PHE A 63 -18.87 2.77 8.07
N ARG A 64 -17.64 2.29 7.88
CA ARG A 64 -16.44 3.12 7.97
C ARG A 64 -16.05 3.58 6.57
N THR A 65 -16.17 4.88 6.32
CA THR A 65 -15.76 5.55 5.08
C THR A 65 -14.51 6.38 5.30
N TYR A 66 -13.78 6.66 4.22
CA TYR A 66 -12.54 7.41 4.25
C TYR A 66 -12.63 8.63 3.35
N THR A 67 -12.21 9.80 3.84
CA THR A 67 -12.14 11.01 3.01
C THR A 67 -10.98 10.97 2.00
N ARG A 68 -10.03 10.04 2.18
CA ARG A 68 -8.86 9.86 1.31
C ARG A 68 -8.56 8.37 1.14
N PRO A 69 -8.13 7.95 -0.06
CA PRO A 69 -8.08 6.53 -0.36
C PRO A 69 -6.83 5.80 0.18
N GLY A 70 -5.78 6.53 0.62
CA GLY A 70 -4.51 5.93 1.08
C GLY A 70 -4.59 5.13 2.39
N GLU A 71 -5.70 5.20 3.12
CA GLU A 71 -5.95 4.42 4.36
C GLU A 71 -7.03 3.34 4.18
N LEU A 72 -7.54 3.14 2.96
CA LEU A 72 -8.64 2.21 2.69
C LEU A 72 -8.36 0.77 3.12
N LEU A 73 -7.09 0.37 3.06
CA LEU A 73 -6.61 -0.98 3.38
C LEU A 73 -6.30 -1.19 4.87
N GLU A 74 -6.73 -0.28 5.73
CA GLU A 74 -6.47 -0.40 7.17
C GLU A 74 -7.15 -1.64 7.77
N ARG A 75 -8.33 -2.00 7.24
CA ARG A 75 -9.21 -3.07 7.75
C ARG A 75 -9.50 -4.19 6.76
N VAL A 76 -8.97 -4.08 5.55
CA VAL A 76 -9.20 -5.04 4.47
C VAL A 76 -7.86 -5.45 3.90
N GLU A 77 -7.67 -6.75 3.74
CA GLU A 77 -6.49 -7.31 3.10
C GLU A 77 -6.58 -7.19 1.58
N TRP A 78 -5.44 -7.26 0.89
CA TRP A 78 -5.41 -7.28 -0.57
C TRP A 78 -5.58 -8.71 -1.09
N PRO A 79 -6.30 -8.96 -2.20
CA PRO A 79 -7.02 -8.00 -3.03
C PRO A 79 -8.28 -7.42 -2.36
N ALA A 80 -8.66 -6.21 -2.76
CA ALA A 80 -9.86 -5.53 -2.25
C ALA A 80 -10.60 -4.85 -3.39
N ARG A 81 -11.92 -4.71 -3.25
CA ARG A 81 -12.75 -3.86 -4.13
C ARG A 81 -12.93 -2.50 -3.49
N LEU A 82 -12.92 -1.46 -4.31
CA LEU A 82 -12.97 -0.07 -3.83
C LEU A 82 -14.22 0.61 -4.36
N TRP A 83 -14.81 1.44 -3.50
CA TRP A 83 -16.10 2.06 -3.77
C TRP A 83 -16.02 3.55 -3.53
N VAL A 84 -16.62 4.31 -4.43
CA VAL A 84 -16.96 5.72 -4.20
C VAL A 84 -18.33 5.73 -3.54
N VAL A 85 -18.44 6.38 -2.39
CA VAL A 85 -19.67 6.42 -1.59
C VAL A 85 -19.98 7.83 -1.10
N GLU A 86 -21.25 8.11 -0.87
CA GLU A 86 -21.72 9.34 -0.22
C GLU A 86 -22.33 8.95 1.12
N PRO A 87 -21.70 9.26 2.27
CA PRO A 87 -22.35 9.11 3.57
C PRO A 87 -23.59 9.99 3.65
N LEU A 88 -24.68 9.45 4.16
CA LEU A 88 -25.96 10.14 4.32
C LEU A 88 -26.38 10.18 5.78
N GLY A 89 -27.24 11.16 6.12
CA GLY A 89 -27.77 11.32 7.46
C GLY A 89 -26.74 11.84 8.46
N GLU A 90 -26.86 11.40 9.72
CA GLU A 90 -25.90 11.73 10.75
C GLU A 90 -24.57 11.00 10.48
N THR A 91 -23.45 11.71 10.66
CA THR A 91 -22.11 11.16 10.50
C THR A 91 -21.25 11.54 11.70
N GLY A 92 -20.32 10.68 12.08
CA GLY A 92 -19.35 10.98 13.13
C GLY A 92 -17.92 10.59 12.78
N THR A 93 -17.02 10.87 13.72
CA THR A 93 -15.60 10.53 13.64
C THR A 93 -15.18 9.83 14.93
N TRP A 94 -14.23 8.91 14.86
CA TRP A 94 -13.70 8.20 16.03
C TRP A 94 -12.25 8.62 16.33
N GLY A 95 -11.91 8.77 17.61
CA GLY A 95 -10.52 8.87 18.09
C GLY A 95 -9.68 10.04 17.55
N GLY A 96 -10.30 11.14 17.12
CA GLY A 96 -9.60 12.30 16.56
C GLY A 96 -9.09 12.11 15.12
N TYR A 97 -9.46 11.01 14.45
CA TYR A 97 -9.11 10.76 13.06
C TYR A 97 -10.15 11.38 12.12
N SER A 98 -9.92 12.64 11.72
CA SER A 98 -10.84 13.40 10.85
C SER A 98 -11.05 12.83 9.44
N TYR A 99 -10.31 11.80 9.06
CA TYR A 99 -10.45 11.11 7.77
C TYR A 99 -11.26 9.81 7.87
N TRP A 100 -11.57 9.34 9.08
CA TRP A 100 -12.52 8.26 9.31
C TRP A 100 -13.89 8.89 9.53
N VAL A 101 -14.79 8.65 8.59
CA VAL A 101 -16.17 9.09 8.73
C VAL A 101 -17.07 7.88 8.83
N LEU A 102 -17.77 7.82 9.95
CA LEU A 102 -18.68 6.75 10.30
C LEU A 102 -20.09 7.19 9.90
N CYS A 103 -20.86 6.29 9.30
CA CYS A 103 -22.26 6.53 8.97
C CYS A 103 -23.09 5.24 9.09
N HIS A 104 -24.40 5.41 9.25
CA HIS A 104 -25.37 4.30 9.22
C HIS A 104 -26.14 4.22 7.89
N GLN A 105 -25.96 5.20 7.02
CA GLN A 105 -26.54 5.22 5.69
C GLN A 105 -25.50 5.75 4.71
N LEU A 106 -25.44 5.16 3.53
CA LEU A 106 -24.61 5.66 2.43
C LEU A 106 -25.29 5.42 1.09
N ARG A 107 -24.96 6.22 0.09
CA ARG A 107 -25.20 5.89 -1.32
C ARG A 107 -23.93 5.30 -1.90
N VAL A 108 -24.03 4.15 -2.56
CA VAL A 108 -22.93 3.61 -3.37
C VAL A 108 -22.98 4.29 -4.73
N VAL A 109 -21.95 5.06 -5.07
CA VAL A 109 -21.91 5.82 -6.32
C VAL A 109 -21.45 4.91 -7.45
N GLU A 110 -20.25 4.35 -7.30
CA GLU A 110 -19.60 3.48 -8.29
C GLU A 110 -18.52 2.63 -7.63
N GLU A 111 -18.15 1.53 -8.30
CA GLU A 111 -16.88 0.86 -8.06
C GLU A 111 -15.75 1.66 -8.70
N THR A 112 -14.59 1.74 -8.04
CA THR A 112 -13.42 2.44 -8.58
C THR A 112 -12.22 1.51 -8.69
N GLU A 113 -11.27 1.92 -9.51
CA GLU A 113 -10.08 1.16 -9.82
C GLU A 113 -9.25 0.82 -8.57
N PRO A 114 -8.78 -0.44 -8.41
CA PRO A 114 -8.08 -0.91 -7.21
C PRO A 114 -6.81 -0.13 -6.86
N TRP A 115 -6.16 0.49 -7.84
CA TRP A 115 -4.95 1.27 -7.60
C TRP A 115 -5.20 2.48 -6.69
N HIS A 116 -6.44 2.99 -6.58
CA HIS A 116 -6.77 4.10 -5.68
C HIS A 116 -6.44 3.80 -4.22
N ALA A 117 -6.48 2.53 -3.78
CA ALA A 117 -6.11 2.13 -2.42
C ALA A 117 -4.68 2.55 -2.03
N PHE A 118 -3.81 2.75 -3.02
CA PHE A 118 -2.43 3.19 -2.84
C PHE A 118 -2.29 4.74 -2.91
N GLY A 119 -3.41 5.46 -2.92
CA GLY A 119 -3.45 6.91 -2.95
C GLY A 119 -2.99 7.52 -4.27
N HIS A 120 -2.50 8.77 -4.22
CA HIS A 120 -2.18 9.58 -5.40
C HIS A 120 -1.15 8.93 -6.35
N ARG A 121 -0.21 8.14 -5.82
CA ARG A 121 0.82 7.44 -6.58
C ARG A 121 0.44 5.99 -6.89
N GLY A 122 -0.84 5.64 -6.74
CA GLY A 122 -1.26 4.25 -6.74
C GLY A 122 -1.03 3.52 -8.06
N LYS A 123 -1.22 4.21 -9.20
CA LYS A 123 -0.87 3.63 -10.51
C LYS A 123 0.61 3.27 -10.62
N GLN A 124 1.51 4.15 -10.14
CA GLN A 124 2.95 3.90 -10.20
C GLN A 124 3.38 2.81 -9.22
N ALA A 125 2.82 2.78 -8.01
CA ALA A 125 3.06 1.71 -7.06
C ALA A 125 2.61 0.36 -7.64
N MET A 126 1.41 0.29 -8.22
CA MET A 126 0.90 -0.93 -8.84
C MET A 126 1.71 -1.36 -10.06
N SER A 127 2.10 -0.42 -10.93
CA SER A 127 2.97 -0.71 -12.07
C SER A 127 4.29 -1.37 -11.64
N VAL A 128 4.92 -0.87 -10.57
CA VAL A 128 6.15 -1.46 -10.04
C VAL A 128 5.88 -2.83 -9.44
N LEU A 129 4.80 -3.00 -8.66
CA LEU A 129 4.43 -4.30 -8.11
C LEU A 129 4.21 -5.36 -9.20
N THR A 130 3.64 -4.98 -10.35
CA THR A 130 3.50 -5.86 -11.53
C THR A 130 4.85 -6.19 -12.19
N GLN A 131 5.80 -5.25 -12.23
CA GLN A 131 7.12 -5.45 -12.83
C GLN A 131 8.11 -6.19 -11.91
N LEU A 132 7.85 -6.25 -10.61
CA LEU A 132 8.77 -6.81 -9.61
C LEU A 132 9.25 -8.24 -9.93
N PRO A 133 8.41 -9.19 -10.39
CA PRO A 133 8.90 -10.53 -10.71
C PRO A 133 10.02 -10.53 -11.75
N ASP A 134 9.90 -9.73 -12.81
CA ASP A 134 10.93 -9.63 -13.86
C ASP A 134 12.18 -8.92 -13.36
N LEU A 135 12.02 -7.85 -12.58
CA LEU A 135 13.14 -7.16 -11.93
C LEU A 135 13.90 -8.10 -10.99
N VAL A 136 13.19 -8.95 -10.25
CA VAL A 136 13.81 -9.91 -9.32
C VAL A 136 14.62 -10.96 -10.05
N ARG A 137 14.13 -11.45 -11.20
CA ARG A 137 14.91 -12.34 -12.07
C ARG A 137 16.18 -11.65 -12.56
N GLN A 138 16.09 -10.40 -13.01
CA GLN A 138 17.26 -9.62 -13.41
C GLN A 138 18.27 -9.43 -12.26
N TRP A 139 17.80 -9.15 -11.04
CA TRP A 139 18.68 -9.03 -9.86
C TRP A 139 19.31 -10.37 -9.47
N ALA A 140 18.60 -11.48 -9.66
CA ALA A 140 19.13 -12.82 -9.47
C ALA A 140 20.23 -13.14 -10.50
N ASP A 141 20.03 -12.80 -11.77
CA ASP A 141 21.03 -12.96 -12.83
C ASP A 141 22.29 -12.11 -12.55
N GLN A 142 22.12 -10.87 -12.08
CA GLN A 142 23.24 -10.03 -11.64
C GLN A 142 24.03 -10.68 -10.49
N TRP A 143 23.33 -11.25 -9.51
CA TRP A 143 23.96 -11.96 -8.40
C TRP A 143 24.70 -13.22 -8.87
N ALA A 144 24.14 -13.95 -9.83
CA ALA A 144 24.80 -15.14 -10.40
C ALA A 144 26.05 -14.79 -11.21
N ALA A 145 26.04 -13.65 -11.91
CA ALA A 145 27.16 -13.18 -12.73
C ALA A 145 28.36 -12.68 -11.91
N ASP A 146 28.12 -12.00 -10.79
CA ASP A 146 29.17 -11.53 -9.86
C ASP A 146 28.68 -11.62 -8.41
N PRO A 147 28.72 -12.82 -7.78
CA PRO A 147 28.21 -13.01 -6.44
C PRO A 147 28.90 -12.14 -5.40
N ASP A 148 30.23 -12.03 -5.45
CA ASP A 148 31.02 -11.32 -4.45
C ASP A 148 30.89 -9.80 -4.59
N GLY A 149 30.95 -9.27 -5.82
CA GLY A 149 30.77 -7.84 -6.07
C GLY A 149 29.34 -7.38 -5.81
N THR A 150 28.35 -8.17 -6.22
CA THR A 150 26.94 -7.89 -5.92
C THR A 150 26.69 -7.94 -4.41
N HIS A 151 27.24 -8.94 -3.71
CA HIS A 151 27.12 -9.02 -2.24
C HIS A 151 27.70 -7.79 -1.54
N ARG A 152 28.92 -7.37 -1.88
CA ARG A 152 29.53 -6.16 -1.31
C ARG A 152 28.69 -4.90 -1.56
N THR A 153 28.20 -4.74 -2.77
CA THR A 153 27.38 -3.59 -3.18
C THR A 153 26.06 -3.54 -2.41
N TYR A 154 25.33 -4.65 -2.36
CA TYR A 154 24.10 -4.75 -1.60
C TYR A 154 24.31 -4.57 -0.10
N LYS A 155 25.43 -5.08 0.46
CA LYS A 155 25.74 -4.87 1.88
C LYS A 155 25.99 -3.41 2.23
N ALA A 156 26.73 -2.68 1.38
CA ALA A 156 26.97 -1.25 1.58
C ALA A 156 25.65 -0.44 1.48
N TRP A 157 24.82 -0.76 0.49
CA TRP A 157 23.50 -0.14 0.33
C TRP A 157 22.56 -0.47 1.51
N GLU A 158 22.48 -1.74 1.92
CA GLU A 158 21.67 -2.22 3.04
C GLU A 158 22.04 -1.47 4.33
N ALA A 159 23.35 -1.34 4.62
CA ALA A 159 23.83 -0.60 5.79
C ALA A 159 23.29 0.84 5.81
N ARG A 160 23.30 1.52 4.66
CA ARG A 160 22.80 2.90 4.53
C ARG A 160 21.28 2.98 4.66
N VAL A 161 20.53 2.00 4.13
CA VAL A 161 19.08 1.90 4.32
C VAL A 161 18.74 1.79 5.81
N HIS A 162 19.47 0.97 6.56
CA HIS A 162 19.26 0.78 7.99
C HIS A 162 19.72 1.99 8.82
N GLU A 163 20.91 2.53 8.56
CA GLU A 163 21.46 3.70 9.26
C GLU A 163 20.55 4.92 9.12
N SER A 164 20.09 5.20 7.90
CA SER A 164 19.17 6.30 7.61
C SER A 164 17.73 6.02 8.04
N ARG A 165 17.43 4.76 8.41
CA ARG A 165 16.08 4.24 8.65
C ARG A 165 15.12 4.57 7.51
N ALA A 166 15.58 4.49 6.25
CA ALA A 166 14.84 4.97 5.09
C ALA A 166 13.44 4.33 4.97
N LEU A 167 13.36 3.00 5.10
CA LEU A 167 12.10 2.26 5.02
C LEU A 167 11.34 2.25 6.35
N THR A 168 12.01 1.84 7.44
CA THR A 168 11.36 1.57 8.74
C THR A 168 11.06 2.81 9.56
N GLY A 169 11.81 3.90 9.34
CA GLY A 169 11.62 5.20 9.97
C GLY A 169 10.99 6.20 9.00
N TRP A 170 11.79 6.72 8.06
CA TRP A 170 11.38 7.84 7.20
C TRP A 170 10.09 7.55 6.43
N ALA A 171 10.05 6.46 5.64
CA ALA A 171 8.88 6.14 4.82
C ALA A 171 7.65 5.87 5.68
N ARG A 172 7.81 5.11 6.78
CA ARG A 172 6.72 4.81 7.73
C ARG A 172 6.12 6.07 8.35
N TYR A 173 6.94 6.93 8.95
CA TYR A 173 6.44 8.16 9.57
C TYR A 173 5.81 9.09 8.53
N ARG A 174 6.43 9.21 7.35
CA ARG A 174 5.89 10.03 6.27
C ARG A 174 4.56 9.50 5.75
N ALA A 175 4.41 8.18 5.62
CA ALA A 175 3.16 7.53 5.25
C ALA A 175 2.06 7.84 6.28
N ARG A 176 2.35 7.70 7.58
CA ARG A 176 1.41 8.03 8.65
C ARG A 176 0.95 9.50 8.60
N TYR A 177 1.87 10.45 8.46
CA TYR A 177 1.52 11.87 8.37
C TYR A 177 0.74 12.22 7.10
N SER A 178 1.00 11.50 6.00
CA SER A 178 0.33 11.73 4.72
C SER A 178 -0.92 10.87 4.50
N ARG A 179 -1.31 10.09 5.51
CA ARG A 179 -2.46 9.17 5.49
C ARG A 179 -2.33 8.11 4.38
N ARG A 180 -1.22 7.37 4.42
CA ARG A 180 -0.87 6.27 3.51
C ARG A 180 -0.24 5.08 4.26
N GLU A 181 -0.45 4.96 5.57
CA GLU A 181 0.22 3.91 6.34
C GLU A 181 -0.28 2.53 5.93
N ALA A 182 -1.60 2.36 5.76
CA ALA A 182 -2.17 1.12 5.25
C ALA A 182 -1.65 0.79 3.83
N ALA A 183 -1.65 1.77 2.92
CA ALA A 183 -1.11 1.62 1.58
C ALA A 183 0.37 1.20 1.57
N LEU A 184 1.21 1.83 2.40
CA LEU A 184 2.63 1.49 2.50
C LEU A 184 2.82 0.06 3.01
N ARG A 185 2.11 -0.30 4.08
CA ARG A 185 2.16 -1.65 4.63
C ARG A 185 1.81 -2.67 3.56
N THR A 186 0.66 -2.53 2.91
CA THR A 186 0.22 -3.45 1.85
C THR A 186 1.20 -3.49 0.68
N ALA A 187 1.67 -2.33 0.18
CA ALA A 187 2.62 -2.30 -0.93
C ALA A 187 3.93 -3.03 -0.59
N THR A 188 4.45 -2.85 0.63
CA THR A 188 5.68 -3.54 1.04
C THR A 188 5.48 -5.03 1.28
N THR A 189 4.30 -5.47 1.75
CA THR A 189 3.96 -6.90 1.85
C THR A 189 3.86 -7.51 0.45
N LEU A 190 3.07 -6.93 -0.45
CA LEU A 190 2.93 -7.43 -1.82
C LEU A 190 4.27 -7.48 -2.56
N ALA A 191 5.14 -6.48 -2.34
CA ALA A 191 6.48 -6.48 -2.91
C ALA A 191 7.35 -7.64 -2.38
N ALA A 192 7.28 -7.91 -1.08
CA ALA A 192 7.99 -9.04 -0.48
C ALA A 192 7.46 -10.38 -0.99
N ASP A 193 6.15 -10.54 -1.12
CA ASP A 193 5.53 -11.79 -1.61
C ASP A 193 5.86 -12.04 -3.09
N ALA A 194 5.77 -11.00 -3.92
CA ALA A 194 6.15 -11.07 -5.33
C ALA A 194 7.64 -11.42 -5.49
N ALA A 195 8.51 -10.76 -4.73
CA ALA A 195 9.94 -11.03 -4.78
C ALA A 195 10.30 -12.40 -4.21
N THR A 196 9.63 -12.87 -3.16
CA THR A 196 9.84 -14.22 -2.62
C THR A 196 9.51 -15.26 -3.68
N ARG A 197 8.32 -15.18 -4.30
CA ARG A 197 7.92 -16.13 -5.35
C ARG A 197 8.90 -16.15 -6.51
N ALA A 198 9.24 -14.98 -7.05
CA ALA A 198 10.17 -14.88 -8.18
C ALA A 198 11.59 -15.35 -7.84
N ALA A 199 12.09 -15.05 -6.63
CA ALA A 199 13.40 -15.50 -6.19
C ALA A 199 13.44 -17.02 -5.92
N THR A 200 12.35 -17.60 -5.41
CA THR A 200 12.20 -19.07 -5.26
C THR A 200 12.21 -19.75 -6.64
N GLU A 201 11.46 -19.23 -7.61
CA GLU A 201 11.47 -19.72 -9.00
C GLU A 201 12.88 -19.67 -9.62
N ALA A 202 13.64 -18.61 -9.33
CA ALA A 202 15.01 -18.42 -9.80
C ALA A 202 16.07 -19.15 -8.95
N ALA A 203 15.67 -19.98 -7.98
CA ALA A 203 16.58 -20.71 -7.08
C ALA A 203 17.66 -19.84 -6.41
N VAL A 204 17.29 -18.60 -6.05
CA VAL A 204 18.20 -17.63 -5.43
C VAL A 204 18.72 -18.13 -4.07
N ALA A 205 20.03 -17.99 -3.84
CA ALA A 205 20.64 -18.38 -2.58
C ALA A 205 20.05 -17.59 -1.37
N PRO A 206 19.92 -18.20 -0.18
CA PRO A 206 19.25 -17.55 0.96
C PRO A 206 19.82 -16.18 1.36
N HIS A 207 21.14 -15.99 1.23
CA HIS A 207 21.80 -14.72 1.56
C HIS A 207 21.47 -13.61 0.55
N ALA A 208 21.24 -13.96 -0.72
CA ALA A 208 20.83 -13.03 -1.77
C ALA A 208 19.32 -12.70 -1.66
N LEU A 209 18.51 -13.67 -1.23
CA LEU A 209 17.07 -13.50 -1.04
C LEU A 209 16.76 -12.34 -0.10
N ALA A 210 17.39 -12.27 1.09
CA ALA A 210 17.14 -11.19 2.05
C ALA A 210 17.41 -9.79 1.45
N ALA A 211 18.47 -9.68 0.64
CA ALA A 211 18.87 -8.44 -0.02
C ALA A 211 17.88 -8.04 -1.13
N ILE A 212 17.44 -9.00 -1.94
CA ILE A 212 16.41 -8.80 -2.99
C ILE A 212 15.07 -8.40 -2.37
N LEU A 213 14.64 -9.04 -1.27
CA LEU A 213 13.41 -8.68 -0.56
C LEU A 213 13.46 -7.26 -0.02
N LEU A 214 14.59 -6.84 0.56
CA LEU A 214 14.76 -5.47 1.02
C LEU A 214 14.67 -4.48 -0.15
N ARG A 215 15.30 -4.79 -1.29
CA ARG A 215 15.26 -3.96 -2.51
C ARG A 215 13.84 -3.82 -3.05
N ALA A 216 13.09 -4.92 -3.15
CA ALA A 216 11.70 -4.90 -3.62
C ALA A 216 10.80 -4.02 -2.73
N ARG A 217 10.92 -4.17 -1.40
CA ARG A 217 10.16 -3.37 -0.42
C ARG A 217 10.53 -1.89 -0.48
N CYS A 218 11.82 -1.59 -0.58
CA CYS A 218 12.31 -0.22 -0.74
C CYS A 218 11.75 0.41 -2.01
N LEU A 219 11.80 -0.30 -3.15
CA LEU A 219 11.33 0.21 -4.43
C LEU A 219 9.83 0.52 -4.39
N ALA A 220 9.01 -0.40 -3.86
CA ALA A 220 7.58 -0.18 -3.69
C ALA A 220 7.28 1.03 -2.78
N ALA A 221 7.97 1.14 -1.64
CA ALA A 221 7.85 2.28 -0.74
C ALA A 221 8.28 3.61 -1.38
N GLY A 222 9.40 3.60 -2.11
CA GLY A 222 9.94 4.76 -2.82
C GLY A 222 8.98 5.27 -3.88
N GLN A 223 8.34 4.38 -4.63
CA GLN A 223 7.36 4.74 -5.66
C GLN A 223 6.06 5.31 -5.08
N LEU A 224 5.57 4.68 -4.01
CA LEU A 224 4.38 5.11 -3.29
C LEU A 224 4.55 6.49 -2.62
N MET A 225 5.76 6.75 -2.11
CA MET A 225 6.08 7.95 -1.33
C MET A 225 6.80 9.02 -2.14
N PHE A 226 7.04 8.80 -3.44
CA PHE A 226 7.86 9.68 -4.27
C PHE A 226 7.43 11.16 -4.21
N ASP A 227 6.12 11.44 -4.28
CA ASP A 227 5.54 12.78 -4.20
C ASP A 227 5.67 13.44 -2.81
N ARG A 228 6.09 12.68 -1.80
CA ARG A 228 6.28 13.14 -0.42
C ARG A 228 7.73 13.38 -0.06
N ILE A 229 8.67 12.97 -0.92
CA ILE A 229 10.10 13.22 -0.76
C ILE A 229 10.42 14.57 -1.43
N ARG A 230 10.90 15.57 -0.67
CA ARG A 230 11.21 16.90 -1.22
C ARG A 230 12.66 16.94 -1.72
N ASN A 231 13.04 18.06 -2.33
CA ASN A 231 14.34 18.24 -2.98
C ASN A 231 15.51 18.56 -2.03
N GLY A 232 15.30 18.50 -0.71
CA GLY A 232 16.37 18.67 0.28
C GLY A 232 17.45 17.59 0.15
N LYS A 233 18.71 17.90 0.51
CA LYS A 233 19.84 16.96 0.38
C LYS A 233 19.58 15.62 1.06
N TYR A 234 19.08 15.64 2.30
CA TYR A 234 18.72 14.42 3.04
C TYR A 234 17.58 13.64 2.39
N GLU A 235 16.50 14.31 1.98
CA GLU A 235 15.36 13.63 1.36
C GLU A 235 15.71 13.05 -0.02
N ARG A 236 16.60 13.70 -0.78
CA ARG A 236 17.16 13.11 -2.01
C ARG A 236 17.95 11.83 -1.75
N SER A 237 18.77 11.78 -0.70
CA SER A 237 19.49 10.54 -0.37
C SER A 237 18.53 9.43 0.07
N ILE A 238 17.45 9.75 0.81
CA ILE A 238 16.40 8.77 1.13
C ILE A 238 15.72 8.25 -0.13
N ARG A 239 15.44 9.12 -1.12
CA ARG A 239 14.89 8.71 -2.41
C ARG A 239 15.79 7.73 -3.13
N GLU A 240 17.08 8.05 -3.25
CA GLU A 240 18.06 7.21 -3.93
C GLU A 240 18.18 5.83 -3.27
N LEU A 241 18.17 5.80 -1.92
CA LEU A 241 18.17 4.56 -1.15
C LEU A 241 16.90 3.74 -1.38
N LEU A 242 15.72 4.37 -1.31
CA LEU A 242 14.44 3.67 -1.51
C LEU A 242 14.28 3.16 -2.94
N LEU A 243 14.70 3.94 -3.94
CA LEU A 243 14.62 3.52 -5.34
C LEU A 243 15.74 2.56 -5.74
N GLY A 244 16.76 2.37 -4.90
CA GLY A 244 17.88 1.48 -5.19
C GLY A 244 18.76 1.98 -6.35
N THR A 245 18.80 3.28 -6.62
CA THR A 245 19.50 3.86 -7.79
C THR A 245 21.00 3.54 -7.81
N GLU A 246 21.60 3.40 -6.63
CA GLU A 246 23.01 3.01 -6.46
C GLU A 246 23.28 1.54 -6.77
N LEU A 247 22.23 0.70 -6.84
CA LEU A 247 22.32 -0.69 -7.25
C LEU A 247 22.20 -0.85 -8.78
N ASP A 248 21.58 0.13 -9.46
CA ASP A 248 21.40 0.13 -10.93
C ASP A 248 22.65 0.60 -11.68
N THR A 249 23.63 1.18 -10.98
CA THR A 249 24.83 1.78 -11.58
C THR A 249 25.92 0.77 -11.94
N PHE A 250 25.73 -0.52 -11.63
CA PHE A 250 26.62 -1.62 -12.06
C PHE A 250 26.07 -2.32 -13.30
N THR A 251 25.84 -1.57 -14.37
CA THR A 251 26.03 -2.13 -15.71
C THR A 251 27.55 -2.14 -15.93
N LEU A 252 28.19 -3.32 -15.87
CA LEU A 252 29.64 -3.49 -16.04
C LEU A 252 30.16 -2.75 -17.30
N PRO A 253 31.41 -2.25 -17.30
CA PRO A 253 32.03 -1.67 -18.50
C PRO A 253 32.11 -2.73 -19.61
N ARG A 254 31.86 -2.30 -20.86
CA ARG A 254 32.00 -3.14 -22.05
C ARG A 254 33.39 -3.82 -22.09
N PRO A 255 33.49 -5.09 -22.44
CA PRO A 255 34.78 -5.76 -22.65
C PRO A 255 35.35 -5.38 -24.03
N ASP A 256 35.85 -4.14 -24.17
CA ASP A 256 36.58 -3.69 -25.37
C ASP A 256 37.72 -2.71 -24.99
N ALA A 257 38.51 -3.04 -23.97
CA ALA A 257 39.67 -2.22 -23.57
C ALA A 257 40.94 -3.02 -23.28
N LEU A 258 41.07 -4.22 -23.85
CA LEU A 258 42.35 -4.95 -23.95
C LEU A 258 42.45 -5.63 -25.32
N ALA A 259 42.43 -4.82 -26.35
CA ALA A 259 43.02 -5.13 -27.65
C ALA A 259 43.71 -3.86 -28.15
N ASP A 260 44.86 -3.58 -27.53
CA ASP A 260 46.00 -2.84 -28.10
C ASP A 260 46.99 -2.53 -26.97
N ARG A 261 47.91 -3.48 -26.75
CA ARG A 261 49.32 -3.28 -26.37
C ARG A 261 50.05 -4.61 -26.30
#